data_AF-A0A1D8B4D3-F1
#
_entry.id   AF-A0A1D8B4D3-F1
#
_cell.length_a   1.000
_cell.length_b   1.000
_cell.length_c   1.000
_cell.angle_alpha   90.00
_cell.angle_beta   90.00
_cell.angle_gamma   90.00
#
_symmetry.space_group_name_H-M   'P 1'
#
loop_
_entity.id
_entity.type
_entity.pdbx_description
1 polymer ?
#
loop_
_entity_poly.entity_id
_entity_poly.type
_entity_poly.pdbx_seq_one_letter_code
_entity_poly.pdbx_strand_id
1 'polypeptide(L)' 'MRTTVTLDDDLLVRAQELTGIRERSALIRDAVELLVRIESGRQLAALGGSDPGAEAAPRSRARA' A
#
# COMPACT_ATOMS: atom_id res chain seq x y z
N MET A 1 1.99 -11.01 -16.60
CA MET A 1 0.86 -10.73 -17.53
C MET A 1 1.11 -9.39 -18.19
N ARG A 2 0.78 -9.22 -19.47
CA ARG A 2 0.81 -7.92 -20.16
C ARG A 2 -0.63 -7.49 -20.38
N THR A 3 -0.96 -6.30 -19.90
CA THR A 3 -2.33 -5.77 -19.89
C THR A 3 -2.31 -4.33 -20.37
N THR A 4 -3.30 -3.94 -21.14
CA THR A 4 -3.55 -2.55 -21.51
C THR A 4 -4.67 -2.01 -20.63
N VAL A 5 -4.43 -0.87 -19.98
CA VAL A 5 -5.40 -0.21 -19.10
C VAL A 5 -5.51 1.26 -19.50
N THR A 6 -6.72 1.81 -19.40
CA THR A 6 -6.96 3.25 -19.56
C THR A 6 -6.91 3.90 -18.19
N LEU A 7 -6.11 4.96 -18.06
CA LEU A 7 -5.88 5.68 -16.81
C LEU A 7 -6.04 7.17 -17.08
N ASP A 8 -6.44 7.90 -16.04
CA ASP A 8 -6.46 9.35 -16.05
C ASP A 8 -5.01 9.88 -16.01
N ASP A 9 -4.66 10.77 -16.94
CA ASP A 9 -3.29 11.28 -17.08
C ASP A 9 -2.92 12.22 -15.93
N ASP A 10 -3.86 13.02 -15.41
CA ASP A 10 -3.60 13.94 -14.28
C ASP A 10 -3.34 13.14 -13.00
N LEU A 11 -4.09 12.05 -12.80
CA LEU A 11 -3.83 11.11 -11.70
C LEU A 11 -2.44 10.48 -11.81
N LEU A 12 -2.06 10.07 -13.03
CA LEU A 12 -0.75 9.46 -13.27
C LEU A 12 0.38 10.45 -12.97
N VAL A 13 0.31 11.68 -13.50
CA VAL A 13 1.29 12.73 -13.26
C VAL A 13 1.43 13.01 -11.77
N ARG A 14 0.31 13.21 -11.07
CA ARG A 14 0.32 13.46 -9.63
C ARG A 14 0.95 12.32 -8.84
N ALA A 15 0.66 11.07 -9.22
CA ALA A 15 1.26 9.91 -8.57
C ALA A 15 2.77 9.84 -8.81
N GLN A 16 3.25 10.16 -10.02
CA GLN A 16 4.69 10.24 -10.32
C GLN A 16 5.40 11.33 -9.52
N GLU A 17 4.77 12.51 -9.36
CA GLU A 17 5.31 13.62 -8.57
C GLU A 17 5.41 13.26 -7.08
N LEU A 18 4.38 12.62 -6.53
CA LEU A 18 4.32 12.26 -5.10
C LEU A 18 5.23 11.09 -4.74
N THR A 19 5.37 10.11 -5.65
CA THR A 19 6.15 8.89 -5.37
C THR A 19 7.58 8.96 -5.90
N GLY A 20 7.86 9.85 -6.86
CA GLY A 20 9.12 9.90 -7.60
C GLY A 20 9.28 8.79 -8.66
N ILE A 21 8.30 7.89 -8.81
CA ILE A 21 8.39 6.75 -9.73
C ILE A 21 8.03 7.20 -11.15
N ARG A 22 9.02 7.27 -12.04
CA ARG A 22 8.82 7.73 -13.43
C ARG A 22 8.38 6.61 -14.38
N GLU A 23 8.70 5.37 -14.07
CA GLU A 23 8.32 4.24 -14.92
C GLU A 23 6.86 3.84 -14.64
N ARG A 24 5.98 3.95 -15.65
CA ARG A 24 4.53 3.68 -15.51
C ARG A 24 4.26 2.26 -15.01
N SER A 25 4.97 1.26 -15.52
CA SER A 25 4.83 -0.14 -15.09
C SER A 25 5.22 -0.35 -13.64
N ALA A 26 6.28 0.30 -13.16
CA ALA A 26 6.67 0.24 -11.76
C ALA A 26 5.62 0.93 -10.88
N LEU A 27 5.15 2.12 -11.27
CA LEU A 27 4.12 2.84 -10.52
C LEU A 27 2.83 2.02 -10.38
N ILE A 28 2.39 1.38 -11.47
CA ILE A 28 1.18 0.53 -11.45
C ILE A 28 1.39 -0.70 -10.56
N ARG A 29 2.56 -1.34 -10.61
CA ARG A 29 2.88 -2.47 -9.73
C ARG A 29 2.79 -2.06 -8.25
N ASP A 30 3.47 -0.98 -7.90
CA ASP A 30 3.50 -0.47 -6.53
C ASP A 30 2.11 -0.06 -6.04
N ALA A 31 1.29 0.53 -6.92
CA ALA A 31 -0.10 0.87 -6.59
C ALA A 31 -0.94 -0.36 -6.28
N VAL A 32 -0.79 -1.45 -7.05
CA VAL A 32 -1.51 -2.71 -6.79
C VAL A 32 -1.01 -3.36 -5.50
N GLU A 33 0.30 -3.40 -5.27
CA GLU A 33 0.87 -3.92 -4.01
C GLU A 33 0.45 -3.10 -2.79
N LEU A 34 0.36 -1.77 -2.93
CA LEU A 34 -0.16 -0.89 -1.90
C LEU A 34 -1.64 -1.19 -1.59
N LEU A 35 -2.48 -1.40 -2.61
CA LEU A 35 -3.89 -1.75 -2.42
C LEU A 35 -4.03 -3.07 -1.65
N VAL A 36 -3.25 -4.09 -2.00
CA VAL A 36 -3.24 -5.37 -1.29
C VAL A 36 -2.83 -5.18 0.17
N ARG A 37 -1.81 -4.35 0.46
CA ARG A 37 -1.40 -4.05 1.84
C ARG A 37 -2.50 -3.37 2.64
N ILE A 38 -3.20 -2.39 2.06
CA ILE A 38 -4.30 -1.68 2.71
C ILE A 38 -5.43 -2.64 3.06
N GLU A 39 -5.87 -3.46 2.10
CA GLU A 39 -6.97 -4.40 2.35
C GLU A 39 -6.59 -5.51 3.32
N SER A 40 -5.35 -6.02 3.24
CA SER A 40 -4.84 -6.97 4.22
C SER A 40 -4.88 -6.39 5.63
N GLY A 41 -4.46 -5.13 5.80
CA GLY A 41 -4.54 -4.43 7.08
C GLY A 41 -5.97 -4.28 7.60
N ARG A 42 -6.92 -3.95 6.71
CA ARG A 42 -8.36 -3.88 7.06
C ARG A 42 -8.92 -5.22 7.51
N GLN A 43 -8.59 -6.30 6.79
CA GLN A 43 -9.01 -7.65 7.15
C GLN A 43 -8.44 -8.09 8.50
N LEU A 44 -7.14 -7.86 8.73
CA LEU A 44 -6.50 -8.16 10.01
C LEU A 44 -7.11 -7.36 11.16
N ALA A 45 -7.39 -6.07 10.95
CA ALA A 45 -8.06 -5.24 11.96
C ALA A 45 -9.47 -5.76 12.27
N ALA A 46 -10.21 -6.24 11.27
CA ALA A 46 -11.54 -6.81 11.43
C ALA A 46 -11.56 -8.12 12.24
N LEU A 47 -10.44 -8.85 12.29
CA LEU A 47 -10.29 -10.01 13.19
C LEU A 47 -10.28 -9.62 14.68
N GLY A 48 -10.13 -8.33 15.01
CA GLY A 48 -10.35 -7.83 16.37
C GLY A 48 -9.38 -8.38 17.41
N GLY A 49 -8.18 -8.81 17.01
CA GLY A 49 -7.22 -9.43 17.94
C GLY A 49 -7.62 -10.84 18.37
N SER A 50 -8.35 -11.58 17.52
CA SER A 50 -8.77 -12.96 17.80
C SER A 50 -7.63 -13.97 17.88
N ASP A 51 -6.38 -13.56 17.62
CA ASP A 51 -5.21 -14.42 17.78
C ASP A 51 -4.82 -14.50 19.28
N PRO A 52 -5.06 -15.64 19.96
CA PRO A 52 -4.78 -15.79 21.39
C PRO A 52 -3.28 -15.77 21.72
N GLY A 53 -2.41 -15.95 20.72
CA GLY A 53 -0.95 -15.88 20.87
C GLY A 53 -0.34 -14.54 20.48
N ALA A 54 -1.14 -13.58 20.02
CA ALA A 54 -0.62 -12.29 19.58
C ALA A 54 -0.12 -11.45 20.77
N GLU A 55 1.16 -11.07 20.71
CA GLU A 55 1.76 -10.11 21.64
C GLU A 55 1.89 -8.73 20.98
N ALA A 56 1.68 -7.67 21.77
CA ALA A 56 1.84 -6.31 21.28
C ALA A 56 3.30 -6.05 20.84
N ALA A 57 3.49 -5.52 19.64
CA ALA A 57 4.82 -5.11 19.19
C ALA A 57 5.43 -4.09 20.17
N PRO A 58 6.76 -4.12 20.40
CA PRO A 58 7.43 -3.18 21.28
C PRO A 58 7.08 -1.73 20.93
N ARG A 59 6.75 -0.91 21.92
CA ARG A 59 6.49 0.52 21.69
C ARG A 59 7.79 1.20 21.28
N SER A 60 7.91 1.61 20.01
CA SER A 60 8.99 2.50 19.58
C SER A 60 8.83 3.85 20.26
N ARG A 61 9.58 4.09 21.34
CA ARG A 61 9.82 5.42 21.90
C ARG A 61 10.99 6.04 21.13
N ALA A 62 10.87 6.20 19.82
CA ALA A 62 11.78 7.08 19.11
C ALA A 62 11.54 8.50 19.65
N ARG A 63 12.59 9.07 20.25
CA ARG A 63 12.62 10.40 20.86
C ARG A 63 12.02 11.44 19.91
N ALA A 64 11.22 12.34 20.46
CA ALA A 64 10.85 13.60 19.81
C ALA A 64 12.10 14.43 19.48
#